data_AF-A0A4Q3TYV8-F1
#
_entry.id   AF-A0A4Q3TYV8-F1
#
_cell.length_a   1.000
_cell.length_b   1.000
_cell.length_c   1.000
_cell.angle_alpha   90.00
_cell.angle_beta   90.00
_cell.angle_gamma   90.00
#
_symmetry.space_group_name_H-M   'P 1'
#
loop_
_entity.id
_entity.type
_entity.pdbx_description
1 polymer ?
#
loop_
_entity_poly.entity_id
_entity_poly.type
_entity_poly.pdbx_seq_one_letter_code
_entity_poly.pdbx_strand_id
1 'polypeptide(L)'
;MSRAGFAAIIGAPNAGKSTLTNRLVGAKVSIVTQKVQTTRFPVKGVAMAGDSQIVLVDTPGIFKPRRRLDRAMVRAAKDQAEGADAVVHLIDAFGEESGKPGDKKSAEDAAMITESLKGGRRAILVLNKVDLVKRDHLLALTQTLFDSGVYSEVFMVSAHTGSGVDDLKARLAELMPESPWLYPADQTADLPIRLLAAEITREKLYLRVHEELPYAATVETTAFEDRKDGSARIEQTIYVERESQRPIILGKGGQTVKWIGEAARKDLGEILDRPVHLFLTVKVRENWQEERSFYADQGLDFDA
;
A
#
# COMPACT_ATOMS: atom_id res chain seq x y z
N MET A 1 3.95 -31.37 1.13
CA MET A 1 4.51 -30.56 2.24
C MET A 1 4.06 -29.14 1.99
N SER A 2 3.63 -28.42 3.03
CA SER A 2 3.25 -27.01 2.90
C SER A 2 4.47 -26.14 2.65
N ARG A 3 4.25 -24.98 2.01
CA ARG A 3 5.28 -23.97 1.78
C ARG A 3 4.79 -22.64 2.31
N ALA A 4 5.66 -21.84 2.91
CA ALA A 4 5.28 -20.52 3.37
C ALA A 4 6.48 -19.57 3.43
N GLY A 5 6.26 -18.31 3.07
CA GLY A 5 7.32 -17.29 3.08
C GLY A 5 6.80 -15.89 2.77
N PHE A 6 7.72 -14.96 2.67
CA PHE A 6 7.44 -13.54 2.44
C PHE A 6 7.76 -13.13 1.00
N ALA A 7 6.85 -12.40 0.37
CA ALA A 7 7.06 -11.78 -0.93
C ALA A 7 6.89 -10.26 -0.81
N ALA A 8 7.99 -9.52 -0.90
CA ALA A 8 7.96 -8.06 -0.85
C ALA A 8 7.58 -7.47 -2.20
N ILE A 9 6.57 -6.61 -2.23
CA ILE A 9 6.15 -5.89 -3.44
C ILE A 9 6.67 -4.46 -3.36
N ILE A 10 7.74 -4.18 -4.11
CA ILE A 10 8.36 -2.85 -4.21
C ILE A 10 8.04 -2.19 -5.54
N GLY A 11 8.21 -0.87 -5.61
CA GLY A 11 7.96 -0.09 -6.81
C GLY A 11 7.69 1.37 -6.51
N ALA A 12 7.73 2.20 -7.55
CA ALA A 12 7.44 3.63 -7.46
C ALA A 12 6.03 3.89 -6.89
N PRO A 13 5.76 5.09 -6.33
CA PRO A 13 4.39 5.49 -5.99
C PRO A 13 3.44 5.27 -7.17
N ASN A 14 2.19 4.90 -6.90
CA ASN A 14 1.15 4.65 -7.92
C ASN A 14 1.39 3.49 -8.92
N ALA A 15 2.46 2.69 -8.75
CA ALA A 15 2.68 1.46 -9.54
C ALA A 15 1.56 0.40 -9.40
N GLY A 16 0.70 0.53 -8.39
CA GLY A 16 -0.44 -0.37 -8.15
C GLY A 16 -0.14 -1.52 -7.20
N LYS A 17 0.83 -1.35 -6.29
CA LYS A 17 1.26 -2.36 -5.31
C LYS A 17 0.09 -2.85 -4.45
N SER A 18 -0.59 -1.93 -3.75
CA SER A 18 -1.75 -2.24 -2.91
C SER A 18 -2.90 -2.87 -3.69
N THR A 19 -3.12 -2.46 -4.94
CA THR A 19 -4.12 -3.10 -5.83
C THR A 19 -3.74 -4.55 -6.12
N LEU A 20 -2.47 -4.82 -6.41
CA LEU A 20 -1.96 -6.17 -6.66
C LEU A 20 -2.05 -7.02 -5.39
N THR A 21 -1.66 -6.49 -4.23
CA THR A 21 -1.77 -7.17 -2.93
C THR A 21 -3.22 -7.57 -2.65
N ASN A 22 -4.16 -6.62 -2.73
CA ASN A 22 -5.58 -6.90 -2.50
C ASN A 22 -6.11 -7.97 -3.46
N ARG A 23 -5.66 -7.95 -4.73
CA ARG A 23 -6.08 -8.93 -5.73
C ARG A 23 -5.54 -10.33 -5.43
N LEU A 24 -4.26 -10.45 -5.07
CA LEU A 24 -3.63 -11.74 -4.75
C LEU A 24 -4.21 -12.37 -3.48
N VAL A 25 -4.54 -11.54 -2.48
CA VAL A 25 -5.22 -11.95 -1.24
C VAL A 25 -6.69 -12.30 -1.52
N GLY A 26 -7.35 -11.56 -2.40
CA GLY A 26 -8.79 -11.68 -2.65
C GLY A 26 -9.66 -10.84 -1.72
N ALA A 27 -9.06 -9.97 -0.91
CA ALA A 27 -9.73 -9.08 0.03
C ALA A 27 -9.03 -7.71 0.09
N LYS A 28 -9.75 -6.68 0.57
CA LYS A 28 -9.19 -5.34 0.77
C LYS A 28 -8.38 -5.30 2.06
N VAL A 29 -7.08 -5.50 1.96
CA VAL A 29 -6.13 -5.49 3.10
C VAL A 29 -5.30 -4.21 3.16
N SER A 30 -5.13 -3.52 2.04
CA SER A 30 -4.43 -2.24 1.93
C SER A 30 -5.28 -1.20 1.19
N ILE A 31 -5.05 0.08 1.47
CA ILE A 31 -5.81 1.18 0.86
C ILE A 31 -5.35 1.48 -0.56
N VAL A 32 -6.27 1.93 -1.42
CA VAL A 32 -5.98 2.20 -2.83
C VAL A 32 -6.49 3.58 -3.22
N THR A 33 -5.60 4.43 -3.73
CA THR A 33 -5.96 5.74 -4.31
C THR A 33 -4.93 6.16 -5.35
N GLN A 34 -5.31 7.09 -6.24
CA GLN A 34 -4.47 7.64 -7.32
C GLN A 34 -3.48 8.70 -6.81
N LYS A 35 -3.68 9.19 -5.59
CA LYS A 35 -2.75 10.10 -4.90
C LYS A 35 -1.46 9.33 -4.58
N VAL A 36 -0.32 10.02 -4.58
CA VAL A 36 0.95 9.40 -4.20
C VAL A 36 1.00 9.10 -2.69
N GLN A 37 2.04 8.41 -2.21
CA GLN A 37 2.31 8.21 -0.77
C GLN A 37 1.12 7.61 0.03
N THR A 38 0.37 6.71 -0.60
CA THR A 38 -0.80 6.08 0.01
C THR A 38 -0.40 5.13 1.12
N THR A 39 0.58 4.27 0.90
CA THR A 39 1.09 3.32 1.88
C THR A 39 2.24 3.94 2.65
N ARG A 40 2.10 4.14 3.97
CA ARG A 40 3.12 4.76 4.83
C ARG A 40 3.94 3.74 5.62
N PHE A 41 3.42 2.54 5.82
CA PHE A 41 4.09 1.45 6.52
C PHE A 41 3.79 0.13 5.81
N PRO A 42 4.63 -0.91 6.00
CA PRO A 42 4.40 -2.20 5.37
C PRO A 42 3.08 -2.84 5.83
N VAL A 43 2.26 -3.28 4.88
CA VAL A 43 1.04 -4.05 5.15
C VAL A 43 1.26 -5.49 4.69
N LYS A 44 1.03 -6.45 5.59
CA LYS A 44 1.13 -7.87 5.28
C LYS A 44 -0.23 -8.42 4.90
N GLY A 45 -0.36 -8.87 3.65
CA GLY A 45 -1.52 -9.60 3.13
C GLY A 45 -1.19 -11.09 2.97
N VAL A 46 -2.07 -11.98 3.41
CA VAL A 46 -1.86 -13.42 3.35
C VAL A 46 -2.65 -13.98 2.17
N ALA A 47 -1.96 -14.58 1.21
CA ALA A 47 -2.56 -15.19 0.03
C ALA A 47 -2.30 -16.70 0.00
N MET A 48 -3.37 -17.48 -0.20
CA MET A 48 -3.28 -18.94 -0.33
C MET A 48 -3.22 -19.36 -1.80
N ALA A 49 -2.31 -20.28 -2.14
CA ALA A 49 -2.17 -20.88 -3.47
C ALA A 49 -1.93 -22.39 -3.32
N GLY A 50 -2.99 -23.20 -3.35
CA GLY A 50 -2.91 -24.61 -2.98
C GLY A 50 -2.41 -24.77 -1.55
N ASP A 51 -1.37 -25.58 -1.34
CA ASP A 51 -0.73 -25.82 -0.04
C ASP A 51 0.32 -24.76 0.35
N SER A 52 0.50 -23.73 -0.49
CA SER A 52 1.45 -22.64 -0.26
C SER A 52 0.76 -21.40 0.32
N GLN A 53 1.38 -20.80 1.34
CA GLN A 53 0.99 -19.52 1.91
C GLN A 53 2.02 -18.44 1.54
N ILE A 54 1.56 -17.40 0.83
CA ILE A 54 2.40 -16.28 0.41
C ILE A 54 2.04 -15.08 1.28
N VAL A 55 2.99 -14.61 2.10
CA VAL A 55 2.82 -13.40 2.90
C VAL A 55 3.34 -12.21 2.09
N LEU A 56 2.42 -11.54 1.42
CA LEU A 56 2.68 -10.38 0.58
C LEU A 56 2.95 -9.17 1.47
N VAL A 57 4.11 -8.54 1.31
CA VAL A 57 4.46 -7.31 2.02
C VAL A 57 4.26 -6.14 1.06
N ASP A 58 3.13 -5.45 1.17
CA ASP A 58 2.86 -4.20 0.45
C ASP A 58 3.69 -3.08 1.08
N THR A 59 4.72 -2.63 0.39
CA THR A 59 5.63 -1.62 0.92
C THR A 59 5.18 -0.20 0.55
N PRO A 60 5.61 0.82 1.31
CA PRO A 60 5.60 2.19 0.82
C PRO A 60 6.21 2.31 -0.58
N GLY A 61 5.73 3.28 -1.36
CA GLY A 61 6.38 3.59 -2.65
C GLY A 61 7.81 4.06 -2.42
N ILE A 62 8.74 3.58 -3.24
CA ILE A 62 10.13 4.04 -3.20
C ILE A 62 10.28 5.23 -4.15
N PHE A 63 10.76 6.35 -3.62
CA PHE A 63 10.96 7.60 -4.35
C PHE A 63 12.10 8.40 -3.72
N LYS A 64 12.57 9.46 -4.37
CA LYS A 64 13.58 10.35 -3.77
C LYS A 64 13.04 11.06 -2.52
N PRO A 65 13.53 10.74 -1.30
CA PRO A 65 12.96 11.28 -0.07
C PRO A 65 13.32 12.75 0.13
N ARG A 66 12.42 13.53 0.74
CA ARG A 66 12.65 14.95 1.08
C ARG A 66 12.46 15.24 2.57
N ARG A 67 11.53 14.54 3.21
CA ARG A 67 11.18 14.69 4.64
C ARG A 67 11.66 13.48 5.45
N ARG A 68 11.57 13.58 6.79
CA ARG A 68 11.90 12.47 7.70
C ARG A 68 11.01 11.25 7.46
N LEU A 69 9.70 11.47 7.38
CA LEU A 69 8.74 10.41 7.08
C LEU A 69 9.06 9.72 5.75
N ASP A 70 9.44 10.48 4.72
CA ASP A 70 9.83 9.90 3.43
C ASP A 70 11.03 8.96 3.56
N ARG A 71 12.06 9.35 4.34
CA ARG A 71 13.24 8.50 4.57
C ARG A 71 12.88 7.22 5.30
N ALA A 72 12.08 7.33 6.37
CA ALA A 72 11.59 6.18 7.13
C ALA A 72 10.79 5.22 6.25
N MET A 73 9.91 5.75 5.39
CA MET A 73 9.11 4.97 4.44
C MET A 73 9.99 4.23 3.42
N VAL A 74 10.94 4.93 2.80
CA VAL A 74 11.85 4.34 1.79
C VAL A 74 12.75 3.30 2.43
N ARG A 75 13.27 3.56 3.64
CA ARG A 75 14.09 2.60 4.38
C ARG A 75 13.28 1.35 4.73
N ALA A 76 12.08 1.51 5.29
CA ALA A 76 11.20 0.38 5.58
C ALA A 76 10.92 -0.47 4.32
N ALA A 77 10.66 0.16 3.16
CA ALA A 77 10.45 -0.58 1.92
C ALA A 77 11.68 -1.40 1.48
N LYS A 78 12.89 -0.87 1.67
CA LYS A 78 14.15 -1.58 1.36
C LYS A 78 14.40 -2.73 2.33
N ASP A 79 14.26 -2.48 3.63
CA ASP A 79 14.47 -3.50 4.66
C ASP A 79 13.52 -4.70 4.46
N GLN A 80 12.25 -4.44 4.09
CA GLN A 80 11.31 -5.50 3.76
C GLN A 80 11.71 -6.29 2.51
N ALA A 81 12.30 -5.65 1.50
CA ALA A 81 12.77 -6.33 0.30
C ALA A 81 14.00 -7.20 0.58
N GLU A 82 14.93 -6.74 1.42
CA GLU A 82 16.12 -7.50 1.82
C GLU A 82 15.78 -8.75 2.63
N GLY A 83 14.76 -8.68 3.49
CA GLY A 83 14.32 -9.79 4.33
C GLY A 83 13.38 -10.80 3.65
N ALA A 84 12.95 -10.58 2.41
CA ALA A 84 11.92 -11.40 1.76
C ALA A 84 12.47 -12.63 1.02
N ASP A 85 11.67 -13.70 1.02
CA ASP A 85 11.92 -14.91 0.24
C ASP A 85 11.75 -14.69 -1.27
N ALA A 86 10.98 -13.68 -1.67
CA ALA A 86 10.87 -13.21 -3.05
C ALA A 86 10.70 -11.68 -3.09
N VAL A 87 11.30 -11.04 -4.08
CA VAL A 87 11.14 -9.60 -4.33
C VAL A 87 10.43 -9.41 -5.65
N VAL A 88 9.29 -8.73 -5.63
CA VAL A 88 8.52 -8.32 -6.79
C VAL A 88 8.76 -6.84 -7.02
N HIS A 89 9.38 -6.48 -8.14
CA HIS A 89 9.47 -5.09 -8.56
C HIS A 89 8.35 -4.78 -9.55
N LEU A 90 7.36 -4.04 -9.06
CA LEU A 90 6.18 -3.63 -9.80
C LEU A 90 6.40 -2.28 -10.49
N ILE A 91 6.29 -2.25 -11.82
CA ILE A 91 6.44 -1.06 -12.64
C ILE A 91 5.11 -0.71 -13.32
N ASP A 92 4.77 0.58 -13.35
CA ASP A 92 3.62 1.10 -14.08
C ASP A 92 3.95 1.20 -15.58
N ALA A 93 3.56 0.21 -16.37
CA ALA A 93 3.86 0.20 -17.80
C ALA A 93 3.21 1.38 -18.56
N PHE A 94 2.05 1.86 -18.10
CA PHE A 94 1.38 3.02 -18.69
C PHE A 94 2.09 4.33 -18.35
N GLY A 95 2.61 4.41 -17.12
CA GLY A 95 3.45 5.53 -16.69
C GLY A 95 4.69 5.71 -17.57
N GLU A 96 5.35 4.60 -17.91
CA GLU A 96 6.52 4.60 -18.80
C GLU A 96 6.22 5.11 -20.23
N GLU A 97 5.02 4.84 -20.77
CA GLU A 97 4.64 5.27 -22.13
C GLU A 97 4.11 6.72 -22.17
N SER A 98 3.28 7.11 -21.20
CA SER A 98 2.39 8.28 -21.32
C SER A 98 3.11 9.64 -21.34
N GLY A 99 4.35 9.71 -20.82
CA GLY A 99 5.20 10.90 -20.86
C GLY A 99 4.68 12.13 -20.10
N LYS A 100 3.59 12.01 -19.32
CA LYS A 100 3.06 13.12 -18.51
C LYS A 100 4.01 13.44 -17.35
N PRO A 101 4.02 14.67 -16.81
CA PRO A 101 4.97 15.05 -15.76
C PRO A 101 4.97 14.14 -14.52
N GLY A 102 3.79 13.70 -14.05
CA GLY A 102 3.68 12.77 -12.93
C GLY A 102 4.20 11.36 -13.25
N ASP A 103 4.00 10.94 -14.50
CA ASP A 103 4.38 9.63 -15.00
C ASP A 103 5.89 9.55 -15.26
N LYS A 104 6.50 10.64 -15.74
CA LYS A 104 7.97 10.80 -15.83
C LYS A 104 8.66 10.63 -14.49
N LYS A 105 8.11 11.22 -13.42
CA LYS A 105 8.68 11.07 -12.08
C LYS A 105 8.59 9.62 -11.60
N SER A 106 7.48 8.94 -11.87
CA SER A 106 7.33 7.51 -11.55
C SER A 106 8.36 6.66 -12.28
N ALA A 107 8.66 6.98 -13.55
CA ALA A 107 9.70 6.30 -14.32
C ALA A 107 11.11 6.55 -13.79
N GLU A 108 11.43 7.79 -13.39
CA GLU A 108 12.69 8.12 -12.71
C GLU A 108 12.85 7.35 -11.39
N ASP A 109 11.77 7.27 -10.59
CA ASP A 109 11.75 6.50 -9.35
C ASP A 109 11.92 4.99 -9.65
N ALA A 110 11.27 4.44 -10.69
CA ALA A 110 11.43 3.04 -11.10
C ALA A 110 12.85 2.71 -11.58
N ALA A 111 13.49 3.64 -12.31
CA ALA A 111 14.89 3.52 -12.72
C ALA A 111 15.83 3.51 -11.51
N MET A 112 15.59 4.37 -10.51
CA MET A 112 16.34 4.37 -9.25
C MET A 112 16.22 3.04 -8.50
N ILE A 113 15.02 2.47 -8.46
CA ILE A 113 14.79 1.15 -7.82
C ILE A 113 15.57 0.08 -8.58
N THR A 114 15.45 0.05 -9.92
CA THR A 114 16.19 -0.88 -10.78
C THR A 114 17.69 -0.81 -10.53
N GLU A 115 18.26 0.40 -10.43
CA GLU A 115 19.67 0.59 -10.12
C GLU A 115 20.04 0.05 -8.74
N SER A 116 19.19 0.30 -7.73
CA SER A 116 19.43 -0.17 -6.36
C SER A 116 19.40 -1.70 -6.20
N LEU A 117 18.78 -2.42 -7.14
CA LEU A 117 18.73 -3.88 -7.15
C LEU A 117 19.98 -4.52 -7.78
N LYS A 118 20.85 -3.73 -8.44
CA LYS A 118 22.07 -4.27 -9.06
C LYS A 118 23.02 -4.85 -8.01
N GLY A 119 23.59 -6.02 -8.32
CA GLY A 119 24.50 -6.74 -7.43
C GLY A 119 23.84 -7.48 -6.27
N GLY A 120 22.51 -7.35 -6.12
CA GLY A 120 21.71 -8.11 -5.15
C GLY A 120 21.08 -9.38 -5.71
N ARG A 121 20.11 -9.93 -4.97
CA ARG A 121 19.27 -11.04 -5.43
C ARG A 121 18.41 -10.59 -6.60
N ARG A 122 18.29 -11.42 -7.64
CA ARG A 122 17.42 -11.12 -8.79
C ARG A 122 15.96 -11.02 -8.36
N ALA A 123 15.31 -9.92 -8.74
CA ALA A 123 13.88 -9.68 -8.46
C ALA A 123 13.00 -10.23 -9.59
N ILE A 124 11.71 -10.40 -9.33
CA ILE A 124 10.70 -10.66 -10.37
C ILE A 124 10.23 -9.31 -10.90
N LEU A 125 10.36 -9.09 -12.21
CA LEU A 125 9.79 -7.91 -12.85
C LEU A 125 8.29 -8.13 -13.07
N VAL A 126 7.47 -7.18 -12.63
CA VAL A 126 6.04 -7.20 -12.90
C VAL A 126 5.65 -5.88 -13.55
N LEU A 127 5.25 -5.94 -14.82
CA LEU A 127 4.70 -4.81 -15.56
C LEU A 127 3.19 -4.76 -15.30
N ASN A 128 2.74 -3.73 -14.59
CA ASN A 128 1.34 -3.53 -14.25
C ASN A 128 0.64 -2.58 -15.23
N LYS A 129 -0.70 -2.57 -15.19
CA LYS A 129 -1.58 -1.72 -16.01
C LYS A 129 -1.43 -1.98 -17.52
N VAL A 130 -1.09 -3.22 -17.89
CA VAL A 130 -0.92 -3.61 -19.30
C VAL A 130 -2.20 -3.50 -20.12
N ASP A 131 -3.36 -3.40 -19.46
CA ASP A 131 -4.66 -3.11 -20.09
C ASP A 131 -4.73 -1.69 -20.70
N LEU A 132 -3.82 -0.79 -20.32
CA LEU A 132 -3.76 0.58 -20.82
C LEU A 132 -2.65 0.82 -21.85
N VAL A 133 -1.85 -0.20 -22.17
CA VAL A 133 -0.59 -0.06 -22.93
C VAL A 133 -0.67 -0.87 -24.22
N LYS A 134 -0.09 -0.35 -25.31
CA LYS A 134 0.00 -1.10 -26.58
C LYS A 134 1.05 -2.21 -26.51
N ARG A 135 0.79 -3.34 -27.17
CA ARG A 135 1.67 -4.54 -27.15
C ARG A 135 3.11 -4.25 -27.59
N ASP A 136 3.30 -3.48 -28.65
CA ASP A 136 4.65 -3.18 -29.18
C ASP A 136 5.49 -2.40 -28.16
N HIS A 137 4.87 -1.50 -27.40
CA HIS A 137 5.52 -0.76 -26.32
C HIS A 137 5.88 -1.67 -25.14
N LEU A 138 4.99 -2.60 -24.77
CA LEU A 138 5.26 -3.57 -23.71
C LEU A 138 6.48 -4.46 -24.04
N LEU A 139 6.62 -4.90 -25.29
CA LEU A 139 7.75 -5.72 -25.71
C LEU A 139 9.09 -4.96 -25.58
N ALA A 140 9.14 -3.73 -26.08
CA ALA A 140 10.33 -2.88 -26.00
C ALA A 140 10.70 -2.52 -24.55
N LEU A 141 9.70 -2.21 -23.72
CA LEU A 141 9.88 -1.92 -22.29
C LEU A 141 10.42 -3.15 -21.54
N THR A 142 9.82 -4.32 -21.81
CA THR A 142 10.24 -5.60 -21.21
C THR A 142 11.70 -5.88 -21.51
N GLN A 143 12.10 -5.78 -22.78
CA GLN A 143 13.48 -6.04 -23.18
C GLN A 143 14.45 -5.08 -22.49
N THR A 144 14.15 -3.78 -22.52
CA THR A 144 14.98 -2.74 -21.90
C THR A 144 15.20 -2.99 -20.40
N LEU A 145 14.13 -3.34 -19.67
CA LEU A 145 14.21 -3.60 -18.24
C LEU A 145 14.90 -4.93 -17.95
N PHE A 146 14.60 -5.99 -18.69
CA PHE A 146 15.19 -7.31 -18.48
C PHE A 146 16.70 -7.32 -18.75
N ASP A 147 17.15 -6.58 -19.77
CA ASP A 147 18.56 -6.44 -20.15
C ASP A 147 19.41 -5.71 -19.07
N SER A 148 18.77 -5.08 -18.07
CA SER A 148 19.48 -4.54 -16.91
C SER A 148 20.17 -5.61 -16.05
N GLY A 149 19.79 -6.89 -16.21
CA GLY A 149 20.36 -8.03 -15.49
C GLY A 149 19.86 -8.22 -14.06
N VAL A 150 18.99 -7.32 -13.55
CA VAL A 150 18.50 -7.38 -12.16
C VAL A 150 17.29 -8.30 -11.97
N TYR A 151 16.60 -8.66 -13.06
CA TYR A 151 15.37 -9.44 -13.00
C TYR A 151 15.59 -10.90 -13.39
N SER A 152 14.99 -11.84 -12.67
CA SER A 152 15.03 -13.27 -13.01
C SER A 152 13.99 -13.63 -14.07
N GLU A 153 12.82 -13.02 -13.97
CA GLU A 153 11.61 -13.38 -14.71
C GLU A 153 10.76 -12.12 -14.92
N VAL A 154 9.84 -12.16 -15.88
CA VAL A 154 8.92 -11.05 -16.20
C VAL A 154 7.48 -11.54 -16.23
N PHE A 155 6.60 -10.82 -15.54
CA PHE A 155 5.15 -11.00 -15.63
C PHE A 155 4.49 -9.71 -16.13
N MET A 156 3.52 -9.86 -17.01
CA MET A 156 2.66 -8.78 -17.49
C MET A 156 1.31 -8.93 -16.83
N VAL A 157 0.90 -7.95 -16.03
CA VAL A 157 -0.32 -8.05 -15.23
C VAL A 157 -1.17 -6.80 -15.35
N SER A 158 -2.46 -6.99 -15.08
CA SER A 158 -3.36 -5.90 -14.74
C SER A 158 -3.95 -6.21 -13.39
N ALA A 159 -3.42 -5.59 -12.34
CA ALA A 159 -3.94 -5.76 -10.99
C ALA A 159 -5.42 -5.37 -10.87
N HIS A 160 -5.88 -4.45 -11.74
CA HIS A 160 -7.27 -4.01 -11.79
C HIS A 160 -8.21 -5.08 -12.36
N THR A 161 -7.86 -5.67 -13.51
CA THR A 161 -8.71 -6.66 -14.19
C THR A 161 -8.47 -8.09 -13.70
N GLY A 162 -7.31 -8.36 -13.13
CA GLY A 162 -6.84 -9.69 -12.72
C GLY A 162 -6.00 -10.41 -13.79
N SER A 163 -5.84 -9.85 -14.99
CA SER A 163 -5.05 -10.47 -16.05
C SER A 163 -3.61 -10.74 -15.59
N GLY A 164 -3.11 -11.96 -15.80
CA GLY A 164 -1.76 -12.40 -15.45
C GLY A 164 -1.46 -12.53 -13.95
N VAL A 165 -2.42 -12.19 -13.07
CA VAL A 165 -2.19 -12.20 -11.61
C VAL A 165 -2.12 -13.63 -11.06
N ASP A 166 -2.90 -14.57 -11.61
CA ASP A 166 -2.90 -15.96 -11.16
C ASP A 166 -1.58 -16.67 -11.52
N ASP A 167 -0.99 -16.37 -12.68
CA ASP A 167 0.32 -16.90 -13.08
C ASP A 167 1.43 -16.39 -12.15
N LEU A 168 1.39 -15.09 -11.81
CA LEU A 168 2.31 -14.51 -10.82
C LEU A 168 2.12 -15.18 -9.44
N LYS A 169 0.88 -15.41 -9.02
CA LYS A 169 0.57 -16.06 -7.74
C LYS A 169 1.12 -17.49 -7.67
N ALA A 170 0.91 -18.26 -8.74
CA ALA A 170 1.45 -19.61 -8.85
C ALA A 170 2.98 -19.61 -8.78
N ARG A 171 3.63 -18.67 -9.50
CA ARG A 171 5.09 -18.56 -9.45
C ARG A 171 5.62 -18.21 -8.06
N LEU A 172 5.00 -17.26 -7.37
CA LEU A 172 5.36 -16.89 -6.01
C LEU A 172 5.20 -18.09 -5.06
N ALA A 173 4.15 -18.89 -5.21
CA ALA A 173 3.91 -20.08 -4.41
C ALA A 173 5.06 -21.12 -4.52
N GLU A 174 5.64 -21.27 -5.72
CA GLU A 174 6.78 -22.16 -5.97
C GLU A 174 8.09 -21.65 -5.35
N LEU A 175 8.21 -20.34 -5.12
CA LEU A 175 9.40 -19.71 -4.54
C LEU A 175 9.40 -19.74 -3.01
N MET A 176 8.23 -19.89 -2.37
CA MET A 176 8.13 -19.97 -0.91
C MET A 176 8.90 -21.18 -0.39
N PRO A 177 9.69 -21.09 0.69
CA PRO A 177 10.41 -22.23 1.24
C PRO A 177 9.45 -23.29 1.83
N GLU A 178 9.95 -24.51 2.01
CA GLU A 178 9.22 -25.53 2.78
C GLU A 178 9.06 -25.05 4.23
N SER A 179 7.81 -24.94 4.67
CA SER A 179 7.48 -24.42 5.99
C SER A 179 6.03 -24.78 6.34
N PRO A 180 5.69 -24.98 7.63
CA PRO A 180 4.33 -24.80 8.09
C PRO A 180 3.81 -23.41 7.70
N TRP A 181 2.49 -23.25 7.61
CA TRP A 181 1.89 -21.93 7.44
C TRP A 181 2.28 -21.00 8.60
N LEU A 182 2.59 -19.75 8.25
CA LEU A 182 3.01 -18.71 9.19
C LEU A 182 1.81 -18.04 9.88
N TYR A 183 0.66 -18.03 9.21
CA TYR A 183 -0.59 -17.48 9.69
C TYR A 183 -1.74 -18.50 9.53
N PRO A 184 -2.83 -18.37 10.31
CA PRO A 184 -4.08 -19.08 10.06
C PRO A 184 -4.57 -18.91 8.61
N ALA A 185 -5.21 -19.93 8.06
CA ALA A 185 -5.64 -19.94 6.65
C ALA A 185 -6.75 -18.93 6.32
N ASP A 186 -7.54 -18.54 7.32
CA ASP A 186 -8.62 -17.58 7.24
C ASP A 186 -8.16 -16.14 7.50
N GLN A 187 -6.93 -15.95 8.00
CA GLN A 187 -6.37 -14.62 8.21
C GLN A 187 -5.95 -14.03 6.85
N THR A 188 -6.54 -12.90 6.47
CA THR A 188 -6.24 -12.22 5.19
C THR A 188 -5.19 -11.12 5.34
N ALA A 189 -5.06 -10.52 6.52
CA ALA A 189 -4.09 -9.47 6.81
C ALA A 189 -3.49 -9.63 8.21
N ASP A 190 -2.23 -9.25 8.36
CA ASP A 190 -1.55 -9.11 9.65
C ASP A 190 -1.37 -7.62 9.97
N LEU A 191 -2.47 -6.99 10.37
CA LEU A 191 -2.53 -5.57 10.72
C LEU A 191 -3.49 -5.36 11.90
N PRO A 192 -3.11 -4.63 12.96
CA PRO A 192 -4.03 -4.31 14.04
C PRO A 192 -5.29 -3.60 13.53
N ILE A 193 -6.46 -4.07 13.97
CA ILE A 193 -7.77 -3.57 13.51
C ILE A 193 -7.93 -2.04 13.68
N ARG A 194 -7.32 -1.47 14.73
CA ARG A 194 -7.33 -0.02 14.99
C ARG A 194 -6.57 0.74 13.90
N LEU A 195 -5.48 0.17 13.40
CA LEU A 195 -4.67 0.75 12.34
C LEU A 195 -5.40 0.62 11.01
N LEU A 196 -5.95 -0.57 10.70
CA LEU A 196 -6.81 -0.78 9.53
C LEU A 196 -7.96 0.24 9.49
N ALA A 197 -8.64 0.46 10.62
CA ALA A 197 -9.71 1.43 10.71
C ALA A 197 -9.25 2.85 10.38
N ALA A 198 -8.08 3.26 10.88
CA ALA A 198 -7.51 4.58 10.60
C ALA A 198 -7.18 4.74 9.12
N GLU A 199 -6.62 3.70 8.51
CA GLU A 199 -6.25 3.68 7.09
C GLU A 199 -7.46 3.79 6.17
N ILE A 200 -8.54 3.07 6.46
CA ILE A 200 -9.78 3.16 5.66
C ILE A 200 -10.33 4.58 5.67
N THR A 201 -10.37 5.25 6.83
CA THR A 201 -10.78 6.65 6.91
C THR A 201 -9.79 7.58 6.19
N ARG A 202 -8.49 7.29 6.28
CA ARG A 202 -7.46 8.05 5.56
C ARG A 202 -7.59 7.91 4.06
N GLU A 203 -7.96 6.74 3.53
CA GLU A 203 -8.28 6.57 2.12
C GLU A 203 -9.38 7.54 1.69
N LYS A 204 -10.44 7.70 2.50
CA LYS A 204 -11.55 8.62 2.19
C LYS A 204 -11.11 10.08 2.25
N LEU A 205 -10.21 10.45 3.16
CA LEU A 205 -9.56 11.77 3.16
C LEU A 205 -8.84 12.02 1.84
N TYR A 206 -8.07 11.04 1.36
CA TYR A 206 -7.34 11.12 0.10
C TYR A 206 -8.28 11.26 -1.10
N LEU A 207 -9.44 10.62 -1.08
CA LEU A 207 -10.43 10.71 -2.16
C LEU A 207 -11.19 12.05 -2.15
N ARG A 208 -11.41 12.64 -0.97
CA ARG A 208 -12.27 13.82 -0.83
C ARG A 208 -11.53 15.14 -0.84
N VAL A 209 -10.28 15.15 -0.38
CA VAL A 209 -9.52 16.37 -0.14
C VAL A 209 -8.39 16.51 -1.18
N HIS A 210 -8.17 17.72 -1.66
CA HIS A 210 -7.23 18.01 -2.76
C HIS A 210 -5.90 18.59 -2.27
N GLU A 211 -5.00 18.86 -3.22
CA GLU A 211 -3.72 19.54 -2.98
C GLU A 211 -2.83 18.81 -1.95
N GLU A 212 -2.07 19.53 -1.15
CA GLU A 212 -1.14 18.97 -0.17
C GLU A 212 -1.79 18.42 1.11
N LEU A 213 -3.07 18.72 1.33
CA LEU A 213 -3.72 18.48 2.61
C LEU A 213 -3.80 16.99 3.02
N PRO A 214 -4.08 16.02 2.12
CA PRO A 214 -4.02 14.60 2.49
C PRO A 214 -2.66 14.14 3.02
N TYR A 215 -1.57 14.79 2.59
CA TYR A 215 -0.23 14.46 3.05
C TYR A 215 0.11 15.12 4.40
N ALA A 216 -0.49 16.27 4.69
CA ALA A 216 -0.38 16.97 5.98
C ALA A 216 -1.35 16.44 7.05
N ALA A 217 -2.19 15.46 6.69
CA ALA A 217 -3.14 14.84 7.61
C ALA A 217 -2.70 13.42 8.03
N THR A 218 -3.10 13.04 9.23
CA THR A 218 -3.05 11.65 9.71
C THR A 218 -4.33 11.30 10.46
N VAL A 219 -4.69 10.03 10.49
CA VAL A 219 -5.86 9.51 11.21
C VAL A 219 -5.37 8.59 12.31
N GLU A 220 -5.90 8.77 13.51
CA GLU A 220 -5.63 7.91 14.67
C GLU A 220 -6.95 7.35 15.20
N THR A 221 -7.02 6.04 15.43
CA THR A 221 -8.16 5.41 16.09
C THR A 221 -8.00 5.51 17.61
N THR A 222 -8.63 6.51 18.22
CA THR A 222 -8.52 6.83 19.65
C THR A 222 -9.30 5.86 20.53
N ALA A 223 -10.41 5.30 20.05
CA ALA A 223 -11.16 4.25 20.74
C ALA A 223 -11.74 3.23 19.76
N PHE A 224 -11.77 1.97 20.17
CA PHE A 224 -12.43 0.87 19.45
C PHE A 224 -13.11 -0.02 20.50
N GLU A 225 -14.44 -0.08 20.48
CA GLU A 225 -15.23 -0.79 21.47
C GLU A 225 -16.24 -1.72 20.81
N ASP A 226 -16.21 -3.00 21.19
CA ASP A 226 -17.27 -3.94 20.84
C ASP A 226 -18.51 -3.68 21.72
N ARG A 227 -19.66 -3.53 21.07
CA ARG A 227 -20.94 -3.30 21.74
C ARG A 227 -21.67 -4.62 21.94
N LYS A 228 -22.55 -4.63 22.95
CA LYS A 228 -23.34 -5.82 23.32
C LYS A 228 -24.27 -6.31 22.21
N ASP A 229 -24.66 -5.43 21.30
CA ASP A 229 -25.50 -5.73 20.13
C ASP A 229 -24.69 -6.27 18.93
N GLY A 230 -23.38 -6.51 19.10
CA GLY A 230 -22.48 -7.00 18.06
C GLY A 230 -21.90 -5.89 17.17
N SER A 231 -22.33 -4.63 17.32
CA SER A 231 -21.76 -3.50 16.59
C SER A 231 -20.40 -3.07 17.14
N ALA A 232 -19.63 -2.33 16.35
CA ALA A 232 -18.40 -1.69 16.79
C ALA A 232 -18.58 -0.18 16.91
N ARG A 233 -18.19 0.41 18.03
CA ARG A 233 -18.05 1.88 18.16
C ARG A 233 -16.59 2.24 17.93
N ILE A 234 -16.34 3.08 16.94
CA ILE A 234 -14.99 3.51 16.55
C ILE A 234 -14.91 5.03 16.67
N GLU A 235 -13.97 5.51 17.46
CA GLU A 235 -13.66 6.94 17.54
C GLU A 235 -12.30 7.20 16.90
N GLN A 236 -12.26 8.19 16.01
CA GLN A 236 -11.04 8.56 15.32
C GLN A 236 -10.84 10.07 15.35
N THR A 237 -9.56 10.44 15.44
CA THR A 237 -9.14 11.83 15.30
C THR A 237 -8.35 11.99 14.00
N ILE A 238 -8.80 12.93 13.17
CA ILE A 238 -8.08 13.42 12.01
C ILE A 238 -7.22 14.60 12.48
N TYR A 239 -5.91 14.41 12.48
CA TYR A 239 -4.97 15.46 12.79
C TYR A 239 -4.55 16.18 11.53
N VAL A 240 -4.47 17.51 11.61
CA VAL A 240 -3.90 18.39 10.59
C VAL A 240 -2.80 19.25 11.21
N GLU A 241 -1.88 19.77 10.40
CA GLU A 241 -0.72 20.53 10.88
C GLU A 241 -1.04 21.99 11.22
N ARG A 242 -2.07 22.59 10.59
CA ARG A 242 -2.38 24.02 10.74
C ARG A 242 -3.86 24.26 10.98
N GLU A 243 -4.20 25.27 11.78
CA GLU A 243 -5.59 25.70 11.99
C GLU A 243 -6.32 26.02 10.69
N SER A 244 -5.63 26.58 9.68
CA SER A 244 -6.23 26.87 8.38
C SER A 244 -6.71 25.63 7.61
N GLN A 245 -6.18 24.44 7.94
CA GLN A 245 -6.52 23.18 7.30
C GLN A 245 -7.78 22.54 7.89
N ARG A 246 -8.07 22.79 9.17
CA ARG A 246 -9.20 22.19 9.88
C ARG A 246 -10.56 22.53 9.23
N PRO A 247 -10.85 23.79 8.84
CA PRO A 247 -12.07 24.12 8.09
C PRO A 247 -12.20 23.39 6.75
N ILE A 248 -11.09 23.03 6.09
CA ILE A 248 -11.10 22.33 4.80
C ILE A 248 -11.56 20.88 4.99
N ILE A 249 -11.06 20.20 6.02
CA ILE A 249 -11.49 18.83 6.37
C ILE A 249 -12.95 18.81 6.81
N LEU A 250 -13.39 19.80 7.60
CA LEU A 250 -14.79 19.92 8.00
C LEU A 250 -15.68 20.17 6.78
N GLY A 251 -15.26 21.09 5.91
CA GLY A 251 -16.05 21.56 4.77
C GLY A 251 -17.21 22.46 5.18
N LYS A 252 -17.85 23.08 4.19
CA LYS A 252 -19.00 23.96 4.40
C LYS A 252 -20.12 23.21 5.13
N GLY A 253 -20.45 23.64 6.35
CA GLY A 253 -21.48 22.99 7.19
C GLY A 253 -21.17 21.54 7.56
N GLY A 254 -19.90 21.12 7.58
CA GLY A 254 -19.52 19.75 7.93
C GLY A 254 -19.69 18.73 6.80
N GLN A 255 -20.00 19.16 5.57
CA GLN A 255 -20.31 18.25 4.47
C GLN A 255 -19.14 17.35 4.05
N THR A 256 -17.91 17.84 4.17
CA THR A 256 -16.71 17.07 3.80
C THR A 256 -16.46 15.94 4.80
N VAL A 257 -16.42 16.25 6.10
CA VAL A 257 -16.23 15.24 7.14
C VAL A 257 -17.39 14.26 7.22
N LYS A 258 -18.62 14.71 6.94
CA LYS A 258 -19.80 13.83 6.84
C LYS A 258 -19.63 12.79 5.73
N TRP A 259 -19.22 13.23 4.54
CA TRP A 259 -18.96 12.31 3.42
C TRP A 259 -17.86 11.30 3.76
N ILE A 260 -16.75 11.77 4.36
CA ILE A 260 -15.64 10.92 4.79
C ILE A 260 -16.14 9.86 5.77
N GLY A 261 -16.92 10.27 6.78
CA GLY A 261 -17.48 9.36 7.78
C GLY A 261 -18.46 8.35 7.20
N GLU A 262 -19.36 8.77 6.30
CA GLU A 262 -20.31 7.87 5.64
C GLU A 262 -19.60 6.83 4.76
N ALA A 263 -18.63 7.26 3.94
CA ALA A 263 -17.87 6.38 3.09
C ALA A 263 -16.97 5.42 3.88
N ALA A 264 -16.28 5.90 4.92
CA ALA A 264 -15.41 5.06 5.75
C ALA A 264 -16.21 4.05 6.57
N ARG A 265 -17.36 4.47 7.14
CA ARG A 265 -18.26 3.58 7.88
C ARG A 265 -18.79 2.44 7.01
N LYS A 266 -19.09 2.72 5.73
CA LYS A 266 -19.53 1.69 4.78
C LYS A 266 -18.44 0.63 4.59
N ASP A 267 -17.24 1.03 4.18
CA ASP A 267 -16.10 0.12 3.99
C ASP A 267 -15.77 -0.65 5.27
N LEU A 268 -15.78 0.01 6.44
CA LEU A 268 -15.51 -0.65 7.71
C LEU A 268 -16.58 -1.67 8.08
N GLY A 269 -17.85 -1.40 7.78
CA GLY A 269 -18.93 -2.36 8.02
C GLY A 269 -18.77 -3.62 7.17
N GLU A 270 -18.36 -3.47 5.91
CA GLU A 270 -18.08 -4.58 5.00
C GLU A 270 -16.85 -5.39 5.44
N ILE A 271 -15.75 -4.71 5.81
CA ILE A 271 -14.50 -5.36 6.23
C ILE A 271 -14.64 -6.10 7.56
N LEU A 272 -15.39 -5.52 8.51
CA LEU A 272 -15.59 -6.09 9.85
C LEU A 272 -16.78 -7.06 9.92
N ASP A 273 -17.51 -7.20 8.82
CA ASP A 273 -18.75 -7.99 8.71
C ASP A 273 -19.76 -7.71 9.85
N ARG A 274 -19.90 -6.43 10.23
CA ARG A 274 -20.80 -6.02 11.31
C ARG A 274 -21.10 -4.52 11.28
N PRO A 275 -22.18 -4.05 11.94
CA PRO A 275 -22.51 -2.63 12.02
C PRO A 275 -21.41 -1.81 12.70
N VAL A 276 -21.12 -0.62 12.16
CA VAL A 276 -20.09 0.29 12.67
C VAL A 276 -20.68 1.67 13.00
N HIS A 277 -20.39 2.17 14.20
CA HIS A 277 -20.67 3.54 14.65
C HIS A 277 -19.37 4.33 14.68
N LEU A 278 -19.08 5.03 13.57
CA LEU A 278 -17.86 5.83 13.40
C LEU A 278 -18.06 7.28 13.83
N PHE A 279 -17.21 7.77 14.73
CA PHE A 279 -17.15 9.16 15.17
C PHE A 279 -15.82 9.78 14.74
N LEU A 280 -15.90 10.90 14.01
CA LEU A 280 -14.73 11.62 13.51
C LEU A 280 -14.59 12.97 14.20
N THR A 281 -13.41 13.24 14.75
CA THR A 281 -13.03 14.56 15.28
C THR A 281 -11.87 15.12 14.48
N VAL A 282 -11.86 16.43 14.21
CA VAL A 282 -10.73 17.09 13.54
C VAL A 282 -10.00 17.99 14.55
N LYS A 283 -8.71 17.71 14.78
CA LYS A 283 -7.84 18.47 15.69
C LYS A 283 -6.58 18.95 14.97
N VAL A 284 -6.00 20.04 15.45
CA VAL A 284 -4.67 20.48 15.03
C VAL A 284 -3.62 19.81 15.90
N ARG A 285 -2.58 19.28 15.28
CA ARG A 285 -1.38 18.75 15.92
C ARG A 285 -0.19 19.18 15.07
N GLU A 286 0.45 20.27 15.49
CA GLU A 286 1.59 20.82 14.77
C GLU A 286 2.76 19.84 14.79
N ASN A 287 3.49 19.75 13.67
CA ASN A 287 4.71 18.95 13.56
C ASN A 287 4.57 17.48 13.98
N TRP A 288 3.40 16.87 13.81
CA TRP A 288 3.18 15.45 14.15
C TRP A 288 4.17 14.51 13.43
N GLN A 289 4.68 14.91 12.25
CA GLN A 289 5.71 14.19 11.49
C GLN A 289 7.09 14.16 12.17
N GLU A 290 7.32 14.95 13.23
CA GLU A 290 8.57 14.97 14.00
C GLU A 290 8.42 14.29 15.37
N GLU A 291 7.27 13.67 15.65
CA GLU A 291 7.03 12.95 16.89
C GLU A 291 7.46 11.48 16.80
N ARG A 292 8.36 11.03 17.67
CA ARG A 292 8.86 9.64 17.65
C ARG A 292 7.76 8.58 17.83
N SER A 293 6.76 8.85 18.67
CA SER A 293 5.64 7.93 18.93
C SER A 293 4.88 7.57 17.65
N PHE A 294 4.67 8.53 16.75
CA PHE A 294 4.01 8.31 15.46
C PHE A 294 4.69 7.22 14.61
N TYR A 295 6.02 7.18 14.64
CA TYR A 295 6.81 6.22 13.86
C TYR A 295 6.77 4.84 14.51
N ALA A 296 6.89 4.79 15.83
CA ALA A 296 6.80 3.54 16.60
C ALA A 296 5.45 2.84 16.39
N ASP A 297 4.35 3.59 16.41
CA ASP A 297 2.99 3.06 16.19
C ASP A 297 2.79 2.46 14.79
N GLN A 298 3.62 2.87 13.82
CA GLN A 298 3.58 2.40 12.43
C GLN A 298 4.70 1.41 12.10
N GLY A 299 5.54 1.04 13.07
CA GLY A 299 6.71 0.19 12.83
C GLY A 299 7.75 0.84 11.90
N LEU A 300 7.86 2.16 11.93
CA LEU A 300 8.84 2.93 11.16
C LEU A 300 10.02 3.36 12.03
N ASP A 301 11.21 3.45 11.43
CA ASP A 301 12.40 3.99 12.08
C ASP A 301 12.43 5.53 11.98
N PHE A 302 12.39 6.21 13.13
CA PHE A 302 12.45 7.67 13.20
C PHE A 302 13.81 8.25 12.78
N ASP A 303 14.89 7.50 13.01
CA ASP A 303 16.27 7.91 12.78
C ASP A 303 16.81 7.41 11.43
N ALA A 304 15.89 7.03 10.52
CA ALA A 304 16.16 6.55 9.17
C ALA A 304 16.94 7.51 8.26
#